data_AF-A0A5N5QBM1-F1
#
_entry.id   AF-A0A5N5QBM1-F1
#
_cell.length_a   1.000
_cell.length_b   1.000
_cell.length_c   1.000
_cell.angle_alpha   90.00
_cell.angle_beta   90.00
_cell.angle_gamma   90.00
#
_symmetry.space_group_name_H-M   'P 1'
#
loop_
_entity.id
_entity.type
_entity.pdbx_description
1 polymer ?
#
loop_
_entity_poly.entity_id
_entity_poly.type
_entity_poly.pdbx_seq_one_letter_code
_entity_poly.pdbx_strand_id
1 'polypeptide(L)'
;MLSTPLVALAVASAVTIVQAAGFFATSCRPNFGILGTSNVTLFANCRNRAGSYADTTLDLNRCLVNYGGQLSCQANGSFALSCSDCFVDDRAVMYCLCDPWKKSRAMINLNDCVGNNDGVLTCD
;
A
#
# COMPACT_ATOMS: atom_id res chain seq x y z
N MET A 1 -19.69 -59.31 7.11
CA MET A 1 -20.13 -58.00 6.59
C MET A 1 -19.14 -56.97 7.11
N LEU A 2 -18.29 -56.42 6.23
CA LEU A 2 -17.22 -55.48 6.57
C LEU A 2 -17.79 -54.06 6.70
N SER A 3 -17.65 -53.42 7.86
CA SER A 3 -18.01 -52.01 8.07
C SER A 3 -16.76 -51.15 7.84
N THR A 4 -16.71 -50.38 6.77
CA THR A 4 -15.65 -49.40 6.51
C THR A 4 -15.90 -48.12 7.31
N PRO A 5 -14.88 -47.54 7.98
CA PRO A 5 -15.03 -46.23 8.57
C PRO A 5 -14.94 -45.14 7.50
N LEU A 6 -15.89 -44.21 7.52
CA LEU A 6 -15.94 -43.04 6.65
C LEU A 6 -14.87 -42.04 7.12
N VAL A 7 -13.80 -41.85 6.34
CA VAL A 7 -12.80 -40.81 6.61
C VAL A 7 -13.38 -39.47 6.15
N ALA A 8 -13.70 -38.58 7.08
CA ALA A 8 -14.11 -37.22 6.77
C ALA A 8 -12.87 -36.38 6.39
N LEU A 9 -12.73 -36.03 5.10
CA LEU A 9 -11.75 -35.03 4.66
C LEU A 9 -12.27 -33.63 5.04
N ALA A 10 -11.62 -32.99 6.01
CA ALA A 10 -11.81 -31.57 6.27
C ALA A 10 -11.19 -30.76 5.11
N VAL A 11 -12.03 -30.10 4.33
CA VAL A 11 -11.58 -29.20 3.27
C VAL A 11 -11.20 -27.87 3.91
N ALA A 12 -9.90 -27.59 4.04
CA ALA A 12 -9.43 -26.29 4.50
C ALA A 12 -9.72 -25.25 3.41
N SER A 13 -10.74 -24.43 3.61
CA SER A 13 -11.01 -23.27 2.76
C SER A 13 -9.90 -22.25 2.98
N ALA A 14 -8.99 -22.12 2.02
CA ALA A 14 -8.05 -21.00 1.99
C ALA A 14 -8.87 -19.72 1.78
N VAL A 15 -9.11 -18.97 2.87
CA VAL A 15 -9.64 -17.61 2.78
C VAL A 15 -8.53 -16.77 2.18
N THR A 16 -8.56 -16.61 0.86
CA THR A 16 -7.80 -15.56 0.20
C THR A 16 -8.38 -14.24 0.70
N ILE A 17 -7.71 -13.61 1.64
CA ILE A 17 -7.92 -12.19 1.96
C ILE A 17 -7.52 -11.46 0.67
N VAL A 18 -8.50 -11.21 -0.19
CA VAL A 18 -8.33 -10.30 -1.31
C VAL A 18 -8.19 -8.93 -0.66
N GLN A 19 -6.97 -8.47 -0.48
CA GLN A 19 -6.70 -7.07 -0.16
C GLN A 19 -7.31 -6.28 -1.32
N ALA A 20 -8.39 -5.56 -1.06
CA ALA A 20 -8.97 -4.67 -2.04
C ALA A 20 -7.90 -3.61 -2.31
N ALA A 21 -7.25 -3.68 -3.47
CA ALA A 21 -6.30 -2.66 -3.86
C ALA A 21 -7.06 -1.33 -3.94
N GLY A 22 -6.48 -0.26 -3.37
CA GLY A 22 -7.17 1.02 -3.28
C GLY A 22 -7.14 1.85 -4.55
N PHE A 23 -6.18 1.62 -5.44
CA PHE A 23 -6.13 2.22 -6.78
C PHE A 23 -6.30 3.75 -6.83
N PHE A 24 -5.79 4.50 -5.84
CA PHE A 24 -5.98 5.96 -5.79
C PHE A 24 -5.59 6.66 -7.10
N ALA A 25 -4.53 6.21 -7.78
CA ALA A 25 -4.01 6.83 -8.99
C ALA A 25 -5.02 6.84 -10.15
N THR A 26 -6.06 6.00 -10.12
CA THR A 26 -7.14 5.97 -11.11
C THR A 26 -8.10 7.17 -10.98
N SER A 27 -8.16 7.78 -9.81
CA SER A 27 -9.12 8.84 -9.48
C SER A 27 -8.46 10.13 -8.99
N CYS A 28 -7.14 10.14 -8.89
CA CYS A 28 -6.33 11.33 -8.63
C CYS A 28 -5.59 11.78 -9.89
N ARG A 29 -5.17 13.05 -9.92
CA ARG A 29 -4.32 13.59 -10.99
C ARG A 29 -2.91 12.99 -10.91
N PRO A 30 -2.19 12.80 -12.03
CA PRO A 30 -0.88 12.14 -12.05
C PRO A 30 0.28 13.00 -11.51
N ASN A 31 -0.01 14.11 -10.83
CA ASN A 31 0.97 15.03 -10.24
C ASN A 31 1.14 14.81 -8.72
N PHE A 32 0.86 13.60 -8.23
CA PHE A 32 1.10 13.23 -6.84
C PHE A 32 2.59 13.04 -6.55
N GLY A 33 2.97 13.12 -5.28
CA GLY A 33 4.37 13.08 -4.87
C GLY A 33 4.55 12.79 -3.38
N ILE A 34 5.81 12.62 -2.97
CA ILE A 34 6.18 12.43 -1.57
C ILE A 34 6.66 13.75 -0.98
N LEU A 35 6.14 14.07 0.20
CA LEU A 35 6.59 15.17 1.05
C LEU A 35 7.30 14.59 2.29
N GLY A 36 8.37 15.25 2.72
CA GLY A 36 9.11 14.88 3.93
C GLY A 36 10.10 13.73 3.75
N THR A 37 11.20 13.77 4.52
CA THR A 37 12.25 12.74 4.53
C THR A 37 12.08 11.73 5.67
N SER A 38 11.49 12.15 6.79
CA SER A 38 11.25 11.32 7.99
C SER A 38 9.77 11.01 8.22
N ASN A 39 8.87 11.86 7.73
CA ASN A 39 7.42 11.65 7.72
C ASN A 39 6.98 11.56 6.27
N VAL A 40 7.14 10.38 5.68
CA VAL A 40 6.88 10.15 4.26
C VAL A 40 5.38 10.30 4.00
N THR A 41 4.98 11.48 3.53
CA THR A 41 3.59 11.86 3.33
C THR A 41 3.31 11.89 1.83
N LEU A 42 2.38 11.07 1.36
CA LEU A 42 1.87 11.15 0.00
C LEU A 42 0.98 12.39 -0.12
N PHE A 43 1.20 13.22 -1.13
CA PHE A 43 0.29 14.29 -1.53
C PHE A 43 -0.30 13.95 -2.90
N ALA A 44 -1.60 14.22 -3.10
CA ALA A 44 -2.26 14.07 -4.38
C ALA A 44 -3.44 15.05 -4.53
N ASN A 45 -3.88 15.27 -5.77
CA ASN A 45 -5.11 15.98 -6.09
C ASN A 45 -6.18 14.98 -6.55
N CYS A 46 -7.17 14.70 -5.71
CA CYS A 46 -8.07 13.54 -5.86
C CYS A 46 -9.51 13.94 -6.12
N ARG A 47 -10.21 13.15 -6.95
CA ARG A 47 -11.60 13.37 -7.33
C ARG A 47 -12.55 12.90 -6.23
N ASN A 48 -13.52 13.73 -5.85
CA ASN A 48 -14.62 13.37 -4.97
C ASN A 48 -15.84 12.81 -5.75
N ARG A 49 -16.88 12.36 -5.04
CA ARG A 49 -18.12 11.79 -5.61
C ARG A 49 -18.90 12.79 -6.45
N ALA A 50 -18.74 14.08 -6.21
CA ALA A 50 -19.30 15.16 -7.03
C ALA A 50 -18.47 15.45 -8.29
N GLY A 51 -17.35 14.76 -8.51
CA GLY A 51 -16.46 14.93 -9.65
C GLY A 51 -15.48 16.10 -9.53
N SER A 52 -15.50 16.84 -8.42
CA SER A 52 -14.55 17.91 -8.13
C SER A 52 -13.24 17.36 -7.58
N TYR A 53 -12.15 18.08 -7.79
CA TYR A 53 -10.83 17.67 -7.32
C TYR A 53 -10.37 18.53 -6.15
N ALA A 54 -9.75 17.91 -5.15
CA ALA A 54 -9.17 18.60 -4.00
C ALA A 54 -7.81 18.00 -3.64
N ASP A 55 -6.92 18.83 -3.09
CA ASP A 55 -5.65 18.37 -2.56
C ASP A 55 -5.86 17.59 -1.26
N THR A 56 -5.14 16.49 -1.13
CA THR A 56 -5.22 15.59 0.02
C THR A 56 -3.85 14.98 0.29
N THR A 57 -3.64 14.57 1.53
CA THR A 57 -2.37 14.02 2.01
C THR A 57 -2.60 12.79 2.86
N LEU A 58 -1.66 11.85 2.82
CA LEU A 58 -1.68 10.63 3.63
C LEU A 58 -0.28 10.32 4.17
N ASP A 59 -0.15 10.16 5.47
CA ASP A 59 1.07 9.64 6.10
C ASP A 59 1.22 8.14 5.77
N LEU A 60 2.22 7.80 4.95
CA LEU A 60 2.44 6.43 4.49
C LEU A 60 2.97 5.51 5.60
N ASN A 61 3.42 6.04 6.75
CA ASN A 61 3.70 5.20 7.92
C ASN A 61 2.47 4.43 8.41
N ARG A 62 1.27 4.94 8.07
CA ARG A 62 0.01 4.30 8.40
C ARG A 62 -0.32 3.12 7.51
N CYS A 63 0.29 3.03 6.33
CA CYS A 63 -0.07 2.02 5.32
C CYS A 63 1.06 1.03 5.01
N LEU A 64 2.32 1.35 5.35
CA LEU A 64 3.48 0.59 4.88
C LEU A 64 4.40 0.16 6.02
N VAL A 65 4.98 -1.03 5.87
CA VAL A 65 6.07 -1.59 6.68
C VAL A 65 7.29 -1.88 5.82
N ASN A 66 8.48 -1.84 6.44
CA ASN A 66 9.70 -2.40 5.89
C ASN A 66 9.97 -3.78 6.51
N TYR A 67 9.90 -4.84 5.70
CA TYR A 67 10.23 -6.20 6.09
C TYR A 67 11.55 -6.63 5.44
N GLY A 68 12.66 -6.50 6.17
CA GLY A 68 13.98 -6.96 5.70
C GLY A 68 14.46 -6.28 4.41
N GLY A 69 14.15 -5.00 4.22
CA GLY A 69 14.49 -4.23 3.02
C GLY A 69 13.48 -4.36 1.88
N GLN A 70 12.29 -4.90 2.14
CA GLN A 70 11.17 -4.94 1.20
C GLN A 70 10.01 -4.12 1.77
N LEU A 71 9.36 -3.33 0.92
CA LEU A 71 8.16 -2.61 1.30
C LEU A 71 6.94 -3.52 1.17
N SER A 72 6.03 -3.46 2.12
CA SER A 72 4.76 -4.17 2.07
C SER A 72 3.65 -3.34 2.70
N CYS A 73 2.41 -3.65 2.30
CA CYS A 73 1.22 -3.02 2.84
C CYS A 73 0.92 -3.58 4.24
N GLN A 74 0.96 -2.71 5.24
CA GLN A 74 0.65 -3.05 6.62
C GLN A 74 0.15 -1.81 7.36
N ALA A 75 -1.02 -1.93 7.98
CA ALA A 75 -1.55 -0.90 8.84
C ALA A 75 -0.56 -0.55 9.97
N ASN A 76 -0.27 0.74 10.11
CA ASN A 76 0.68 1.29 11.10
C ASN A 76 2.05 0.61 11.06
N GLY A 77 2.55 0.30 9.86
CA GLY A 77 3.84 -0.38 9.69
C GLY A 77 5.07 0.49 9.95
N SER A 78 4.93 1.81 9.98
CA SER A 78 6.01 2.77 10.31
C SER A 78 7.31 2.56 9.52
N PHE A 79 7.21 2.22 8.23
CA PHE A 79 8.38 1.92 7.40
C PHE A 79 9.47 3.01 7.41
N ALA A 80 9.09 4.29 7.54
CA ALA A 80 10.02 5.42 7.48
C ALA A 80 11.03 5.44 8.65
N LEU A 81 10.82 4.64 9.71
CA LEU A 81 11.81 4.43 10.77
C LEU A 81 13.08 3.73 10.29
N SER A 82 13.00 3.02 9.16
CA SER A 82 14.09 2.20 8.62
C SER A 82 14.28 2.37 7.10
N CYS A 83 13.57 3.32 6.50
CA CYS A 83 13.66 3.66 5.09
C CYS A 83 13.92 5.15 4.90
N SER A 84 14.64 5.49 3.83
CA SER A 84 14.96 6.86 3.46
C SER A 84 14.90 7.08 1.95
N ASP A 85 15.09 8.33 1.53
CA ASP A 85 15.18 8.76 0.13
C ASP A 85 14.01 8.27 -0.74
N CYS A 86 12.80 8.33 -0.19
CA CYS A 86 11.62 7.86 -0.88
C CYS A 86 11.15 8.82 -1.98
N PHE A 87 10.74 8.27 -3.11
CA PHE A 87 10.03 9.00 -4.16
C PHE A 87 8.98 8.09 -4.82
N VAL A 88 8.01 8.70 -5.50
CA VAL A 88 6.96 7.99 -6.24
C VAL A 88 6.97 8.45 -7.70
N ASP A 89 6.78 7.52 -8.63
CA ASP A 89 6.63 7.84 -10.06
C ASP A 89 5.17 8.09 -10.44
N ASP A 90 4.91 8.49 -11.69
CA ASP A 90 3.57 8.77 -12.22
C ASP A 90 2.65 7.53 -12.32
N ARG A 91 3.19 6.33 -12.12
CA ARG A 91 2.46 5.06 -12.08
C ARG A 91 2.14 4.62 -10.65
N ALA A 92 2.39 5.49 -9.68
CA ALA A 92 2.25 5.24 -8.24
C ALA A 92 3.16 4.13 -7.71
N VAL A 93 4.27 3.83 -8.39
CA VAL A 93 5.32 2.97 -7.82
C VAL A 93 6.22 3.83 -6.95
N MET A 94 6.30 3.48 -5.67
CA MET A 94 7.18 4.12 -4.70
C MET A 94 8.49 3.35 -4.60
N TYR A 95 9.59 4.09 -4.50
CA TYR A 95 10.95 3.59 -4.37
C TYR A 95 11.59 4.18 -3.13
N CYS A 96 12.20 3.35 -2.28
CA CYS A 96 12.89 3.80 -1.07
C CYS A 96 14.20 3.04 -0.85
N LEU A 97 15.14 3.62 -0.12
CA LEU A 97 16.29 2.91 0.44
C LEU A 97 15.88 2.36 1.80
N CYS A 98 15.69 1.05 1.91
CA CYS A 98 15.17 0.39 3.11
C CYS A 98 16.13 -0.64 3.72
N ASP A 99 17.28 -0.84 3.09
CA ASP A 99 18.33 -1.74 3.55
C ASP A 99 19.68 -1.14 3.15
N PRO A 100 20.51 -0.72 4.12
CA PRO A 100 21.79 -0.08 3.83
C PRO A 100 22.80 -1.04 3.18
N TRP A 101 22.57 -2.34 3.24
CA TRP A 101 23.44 -3.37 2.66
C TRP A 101 23.03 -3.78 1.24
N LYS A 102 21.84 -3.37 0.78
CA LYS A 102 21.37 -3.61 -0.58
C LYS A 102 21.67 -2.40 -1.47
N LYS A 103 22.13 -2.70 -2.69
CA LYS A 103 22.36 -1.67 -3.73
C LYS A 103 21.07 -1.23 -4.44
N SER A 104 19.98 -1.96 -4.26
CA SER A 104 18.69 -1.70 -4.93
C SER A 104 17.69 -1.05 -3.98
N ARG A 105 16.85 -0.17 -4.52
CA ARG A 105 15.71 0.40 -3.81
C ARG A 105 14.62 -0.65 -3.63
N ALA A 106 13.98 -0.63 -2.46
CA ALA A 106 12.72 -1.34 -2.25
C ALA A 106 11.63 -0.66 -3.08
N MET A 107 10.72 -1.45 -3.63
CA MET A 107 9.65 -0.98 -4.51
C MET A 107 8.30 -1.46 -3.98
N ILE A 108 7.27 -0.63 -4.12
CA ILE A 108 5.88 -1.03 -3.90
C ILE A 108 4.96 -0.21 -4.81
N ASN A 109 3.92 -0.83 -5.34
CA ASN A 109 2.85 -0.09 -6.02
C ASN A 109 1.87 0.42 -4.96
N LEU A 110 1.79 1.73 -4.78
CA LEU A 110 0.89 2.32 -3.78
C LEU A 110 -0.59 2.07 -4.10
N ASN A 111 -0.95 1.76 -5.35
CA ASN A 111 -2.31 1.33 -5.67
C ASN A 111 -2.72 0.04 -4.93
N ASP A 112 -1.77 -0.74 -4.42
CA ASP A 112 -2.05 -2.00 -3.71
C ASP A 112 -2.63 -1.76 -2.30
N CYS A 113 -2.44 -0.57 -1.70
CA CYS A 113 -2.95 -0.25 -0.36
C CYS A 113 -3.21 1.24 -0.09
N VAL A 114 -3.26 2.06 -1.12
CA VAL A 114 -3.71 3.46 -1.02
C VAL A 114 -4.93 3.65 -1.90
N GLY A 115 -6.03 4.07 -1.27
CA GLY A 115 -7.30 4.37 -1.89
C GLY A 115 -7.60 5.87 -1.93
N ASN A 116 -8.65 6.22 -2.66
CA ASN A 116 -9.29 7.54 -2.62
C ASN A 116 -10.76 7.38 -2.22
N ASN A 117 -11.10 7.79 -1.00
CA ASN A 117 -12.45 7.81 -0.50
C ASN A 117 -13.01 9.24 -0.54
N ASP A 118 -13.80 9.53 -1.57
CA ASP A 118 -14.50 10.82 -1.74
C ASP A 118 -13.58 12.05 -1.73
N GLY A 119 -12.41 11.94 -2.38
CA GLY A 119 -11.40 12.99 -2.45
C GLY A 119 -10.37 12.95 -1.31
N VAL A 120 -10.45 11.96 -0.41
CA VAL A 120 -9.53 11.80 0.71
C VAL A 120 -8.70 10.53 0.52
N LEU A 121 -7.37 10.65 0.54
CA LEU A 121 -6.48 9.49 0.51
C LEU A 121 -6.63 8.64 1.78
N THR A 122 -6.70 7.32 1.61
CA THR A 122 -6.84 6.34 2.71
C THR A 122 -5.85 5.19 2.54
N CYS A 123 -5.50 4.53 3.65
CA CYS A 123 -4.97 3.16 3.54
C CYS A 123 -6.14 2.21 3.27
N ASP A 124 -5.93 1.21 2.41
CA ASP A 124 -6.91 0.17 2.07
C ASP A 124 -6.53 -1.21 2.64
#